data_AF-A0A7J6RFY7-F1
#
_entry.id   AF-A0A7J6RFY7-F1
#
_cell.length_a   1.000
_cell.length_b   1.000
_cell.length_c   1.000
_cell.angle_alpha   90.00
_cell.angle_beta   90.00
_cell.angle_gamma   90.00
#
_symmetry.space_group_name_H-M   'P 1'
#
loop_
_entity.id
_entity.type
_entity.pdbx_description
1 polymer ?
#
loop_
_entity_poly.entity_id
_entity_poly.type
_entity_poly.pdbx_seq_one_letter_code
_entity_poly.pdbx_strand_id
1 'polypeptide(L)'
;ETVANVEAYLRAQGMFQLYGAAEPEYSGDIMELDLATIEPCVSGPKRPHDRVAVSELPRDFTVGLSTPSTSFKGFNVDKAEQARVKKFSYKGEDYSLEHGSVVLAAITSCTNTSNPGVMLGAGLLARNARDKGLKVSPYIKTSLSPGSGVVDAYLRKADLLKPLEDLGFFTAGFGCMTCIGNSGDLDPEVSSAITDADLVVAAVLSGNRNF
;
A
#
# COMPACT_ATOMS: atom_id res chain seq x y z
N GLU A 1 19.66 12.73 30.17
CA GLU A 1 20.11 14.13 30.04
C GLU A 1 19.46 14.83 28.84
N THR A 2 19.68 14.38 27.60
CA THR A 2 19.13 15.03 26.39
C THR A 2 17.61 15.21 26.38
N VAL A 3 16.83 14.19 26.76
CA VAL A 3 15.36 14.27 26.79
C VAL A 3 14.88 15.35 27.77
N ALA A 4 15.45 15.38 28.98
CA ALA A 4 15.11 16.36 30.00
C ALA A 4 15.46 17.79 29.55
N ASN A 5 16.58 17.97 28.85
CA ASN A 5 16.99 19.27 28.31
C ASN A 5 16.05 19.76 27.20
N VAL A 6 15.62 18.87 26.29
CA VAL A 6 14.65 19.21 25.24
C VAL A 6 13.32 19.64 25.85
N GLU A 7 12.82 18.89 26.83
CA GLU A 7 11.58 19.25 27.53
C GLU A 7 11.71 20.60 28.27
N ALA A 8 12.78 20.77 29.06
CA ALA A 8 13.02 22.02 29.81
C ALA A 8 13.09 23.24 28.88
N TYR A 9 13.79 23.12 27.75
CA TYR A 9 13.86 24.16 26.73
C TYR A 9 12.48 24.48 26.14
N LEU A 10 11.74 23.46 25.66
CA LEU A 10 10.42 23.67 25.06
C LEU A 10 9.45 24.32 26.05
N ARG A 11 9.48 23.91 27.33
CA ARG A 11 8.66 24.51 28.39
C ARG A 11 9.03 25.97 28.64
N ALA A 12 10.33 26.26 28.74
CA ALA A 12 10.82 27.63 28.94
C ALA A 12 10.47 28.56 27.75
N GLN A 13 10.33 28.03 26.54
CA GLN A 13 9.96 28.78 25.35
C GLN A 13 8.45 28.81 25.07
N GLY A 14 7.62 28.15 25.89
CA GLY A 14 6.18 28.01 25.61
C GLY A 14 5.86 27.17 24.37
N MET A 15 6.79 26.34 23.92
CA MET A 15 6.65 25.44 22.75
C MET A 15 6.35 23.99 23.15
N PHE A 16 6.22 23.70 24.45
CA PHE A 16 5.85 22.38 24.93
C PHE A 16 4.33 22.20 24.91
N GLN A 17 3.82 21.51 23.89
CA GLN A 17 2.38 21.31 23.72
C GLN A 17 1.82 20.30 24.73
N LEU A 18 0.72 20.67 25.37
CA LEU A 18 -0.11 19.76 26.18
C LEU A 18 -1.42 19.55 25.43
N TYR A 19 -1.65 18.33 24.94
CA TYR A 19 -2.92 17.98 24.30
C TYR A 19 -4.07 18.16 25.31
N GLY A 20 -5.10 18.92 24.93
CA GLY A 20 -6.20 19.33 25.81
C GLY A 20 -6.01 20.70 26.49
N ALA A 21 -4.88 21.38 26.27
CA ALA A 21 -4.74 22.80 26.60
C ALA A 21 -5.57 23.67 25.63
N ALA A 22 -5.63 24.99 25.91
CA ALA A 22 -6.29 25.94 25.04
C ALA A 22 -5.74 25.85 23.59
N GLU A 23 -6.64 25.77 22.63
CA GLU A 23 -6.28 25.73 21.22
C GLU A 23 -5.69 27.08 20.78
N PRO A 24 -4.66 27.08 19.91
CA PRO A 24 -4.14 28.32 19.37
C PRO A 24 -5.17 28.95 18.43
N GLU A 25 -5.12 30.28 18.30
CA GLU A 25 -5.93 30.98 17.30
C GLU A 25 -5.37 30.72 15.90
N TYR A 26 -6.15 30.06 15.06
CA TYR A 26 -5.82 29.82 13.66
C TYR A 26 -6.39 30.94 12.78
N SER A 27 -5.62 31.37 11.77
CA SER A 27 -6.01 32.47 10.88
C SER A 27 -7.08 32.11 9.83
N GLY A 28 -7.58 30.87 9.83
CA GLY A 28 -8.51 30.36 8.82
C GLY A 28 -9.53 29.41 9.43
N ASP A 29 -10.30 28.76 8.58
CA ASP A 29 -11.34 27.83 9.02
C ASP A 29 -10.75 26.66 9.81
N ILE A 30 -11.36 26.39 10.96
CA ILE A 30 -11.05 25.20 11.76
C ILE A 30 -11.78 24.02 11.11
N MET A 31 -11.01 23.02 10.69
CA MET A 31 -11.54 21.77 10.15
C MET A 31 -11.54 20.70 11.23
N GLU A 32 -12.69 20.06 11.42
CA GLU A 32 -12.86 18.97 12.38
C GLU A 32 -12.90 17.61 11.67
N LEU A 33 -12.32 16.60 12.31
CA LEU A 33 -12.38 15.20 11.87
C LEU A 33 -12.66 14.30 13.07
N ASP A 34 -13.86 13.75 13.13
CA ASP A 34 -14.18 12.70 14.09
C ASP A 34 -13.53 11.38 13.64
N LEU A 35 -12.53 10.92 14.39
CA LEU A 35 -11.81 9.68 14.10
C LEU A 35 -12.71 8.44 14.11
N ALA A 36 -13.85 8.48 14.79
CA ALA A 36 -14.83 7.38 14.77
C ALA A 36 -15.52 7.21 13.40
N THR A 37 -15.47 8.24 12.55
CA THR A 37 -16.00 8.19 11.18
C THR A 37 -15.02 7.58 10.17
N ILE A 38 -13.77 7.36 10.56
CA ILE A 38 -12.75 6.78 9.68
C ILE A 38 -13.01 5.28 9.50
N GLU A 39 -13.15 4.87 8.25
CA GLU A 39 -13.20 3.48 7.81
C GLU A 39 -11.94 3.12 6.99
N PRO A 40 -11.58 1.82 6.90
CA PRO A 40 -10.51 1.37 6.02
C PRO A 40 -10.74 1.80 4.57
N CYS A 41 -9.74 2.45 3.98
CA CYS A 41 -9.81 2.94 2.62
C CYS A 41 -8.47 2.75 1.88
N VAL A 42 -8.54 2.80 0.55
CA VAL A 42 -7.39 2.97 -0.35
C VAL A 42 -7.53 4.29 -1.11
N SER A 43 -6.48 4.71 -1.81
CA SER A 43 -6.52 5.89 -2.70
C SER A 43 -6.10 5.51 -4.11
N GLY A 44 -6.86 5.95 -5.12
CA GLY A 44 -6.55 5.67 -6.52
C GLY A 44 -7.77 5.73 -7.45
N PRO A 45 -7.60 5.32 -8.73
CA PRO A 45 -6.43 4.61 -9.26
C PRO A 45 -5.28 5.52 -9.70
N LYS A 46 -5.51 6.83 -9.92
CA LYS A 46 -4.51 7.73 -10.54
C LYS A 46 -4.12 8.95 -9.70
N ARG A 47 -4.72 9.18 -8.52
CA ARG A 47 -4.40 10.34 -7.66
C ARG A 47 -4.50 10.02 -6.16
N PRO A 48 -3.72 10.70 -5.28
CA PRO A 48 -3.68 10.37 -3.85
C PRO A 48 -4.95 10.76 -3.09
N HIS A 49 -5.64 11.80 -3.51
CA HIS A 49 -6.88 12.29 -2.87
C HIS A 49 -8.13 11.54 -3.33
N ASP A 50 -8.01 10.62 -4.29
CA ASP A 50 -9.12 9.79 -4.77
C ASP A 50 -9.39 8.63 -3.79
N ARG A 51 -9.89 8.97 -2.59
CA ARG A 51 -10.22 8.03 -1.52
C ARG A 51 -11.36 7.09 -1.93
N VAL A 52 -11.19 5.79 -1.65
CA VAL A 52 -12.18 4.73 -1.88
C VAL A 52 -12.24 3.85 -0.64
N ALA A 53 -13.42 3.73 -0.03
CA ALA A 53 -13.63 2.78 1.06
C ALA A 53 -13.31 1.35 0.59
N VAL A 54 -12.66 0.53 1.41
CA VAL A 54 -12.31 -0.85 1.02
C VAL A 54 -13.55 -1.67 0.64
N SER A 55 -14.68 -1.41 1.32
CA SER A 55 -15.99 -1.99 1.01
C SER A 55 -16.51 -1.64 -0.39
N GLU A 56 -16.17 -0.46 -0.90
CA GLU A 56 -16.62 0.06 -2.19
C GLU A 56 -15.64 -0.19 -3.33
N LEU A 57 -14.43 -0.67 -3.04
CA LEU A 57 -13.34 -0.83 -4.01
C LEU A 57 -13.73 -1.68 -5.23
N PRO A 58 -14.41 -2.84 -5.09
CA PRO A 58 -14.83 -3.61 -6.26
C PRO A 58 -15.77 -2.81 -7.17
N ARG A 59 -16.72 -2.08 -6.58
CA ARG A 59 -17.69 -1.27 -7.34
C ARG A 59 -17.01 -0.08 -8.01
N ASP A 60 -16.14 0.65 -7.30
CA ASP A 60 -15.39 1.79 -7.83
C ASP A 60 -14.55 1.35 -9.04
N PHE A 61 -13.85 0.20 -8.93
CA PHE A 61 -13.05 -0.35 -10.02
C PHE A 61 -13.91 -0.77 -11.22
N THR A 62 -15.01 -1.51 -11.01
CA THR A 62 -15.91 -1.94 -12.10
C THR A 62 -16.53 -0.75 -12.84
N VAL A 63 -16.95 0.30 -12.11
CA VAL A 63 -17.43 1.54 -12.73
C VAL A 63 -16.30 2.23 -13.50
N GLY A 64 -15.08 2.24 -12.93
CA GLY A 64 -13.90 2.80 -13.56
C GLY A 64 -13.53 2.14 -14.89
N LEU A 65 -13.73 0.81 -15.03
CA LEU A 65 -13.51 0.12 -16.30
C LEU A 65 -14.29 0.75 -17.45
N SER A 66 -15.56 1.07 -17.24
CA SER A 66 -16.42 1.67 -18.30
C SER A 66 -16.25 3.19 -18.45
N THR A 67 -15.64 3.84 -17.46
CA THR A 67 -15.54 5.31 -17.43
C THR A 67 -14.50 5.79 -18.45
N PRO A 68 -14.77 6.86 -19.23
CA PRO A 68 -13.82 7.39 -20.20
C PRO A 68 -12.45 7.71 -19.59
N SER A 69 -11.38 7.47 -20.34
CA SER A 69 -9.99 7.64 -19.88
C SER A 69 -9.60 9.10 -19.61
N THR A 70 -10.40 10.06 -20.07
CA THR A 70 -10.32 11.48 -19.70
C THR A 70 -10.61 11.73 -18.22
N SER A 71 -11.25 10.79 -17.53
CA SER A 71 -11.41 10.79 -16.08
C SER A 71 -10.22 10.12 -15.38
N PHE A 72 -9.82 10.69 -14.25
CA PHE A 72 -8.81 10.06 -13.37
C PHE A 72 -9.28 8.72 -12.78
N LYS A 73 -10.59 8.44 -12.83
CA LYS A 73 -11.21 7.18 -12.41
C LYS A 73 -11.50 6.23 -13.57
N GLY A 74 -11.22 6.62 -14.82
CA GLY A 74 -11.65 5.87 -16.01
C GLY A 74 -10.53 5.14 -16.76
N PHE A 75 -10.87 3.98 -17.31
CA PHE A 75 -9.99 3.15 -18.14
C PHE A 75 -10.51 2.95 -19.58
N ASN A 76 -11.78 3.27 -19.87
CA ASN A 76 -12.39 3.16 -21.20
C ASN A 76 -12.31 1.75 -21.82
N VAL A 77 -12.61 0.73 -21.01
CA VAL A 77 -12.67 -0.68 -21.42
C VAL A 77 -14.10 -1.01 -21.87
N ASP A 78 -14.23 -1.46 -23.11
CA ASP A 78 -15.51 -1.89 -23.68
C ASP A 78 -16.14 -3.01 -22.87
N LYS A 79 -17.47 -2.96 -22.72
CA LYS A 79 -18.21 -3.93 -21.89
C LYS A 79 -17.99 -5.39 -22.31
N ALA A 80 -17.78 -5.64 -23.60
CA ALA A 80 -17.49 -6.97 -24.12
C ALA A 80 -16.14 -7.53 -23.63
N GLU A 81 -15.20 -6.64 -23.30
CA GLU A 81 -13.83 -6.99 -22.90
C GLU A 81 -13.63 -7.00 -21.39
N GLN A 82 -14.56 -6.47 -20.60
CA GLN A 82 -14.42 -6.39 -19.14
C GLN A 82 -14.32 -7.75 -18.44
N ALA A 83 -14.84 -8.81 -19.06
CA ALA A 83 -14.75 -10.18 -18.57
C ALA A 83 -13.55 -10.96 -19.16
N ARG A 84 -12.62 -10.27 -19.82
CA ARG A 84 -11.46 -10.89 -20.46
C ARG A 84 -10.54 -11.50 -19.41
N VAL A 85 -10.19 -12.76 -19.66
CA VAL A 85 -9.24 -13.54 -18.85
C VAL A 85 -8.11 -14.03 -19.75
N LYS A 86 -6.87 -13.74 -19.40
CA LYS A 86 -5.66 -14.23 -20.07
C LYS A 86 -5.02 -15.32 -19.23
N LYS A 87 -4.97 -16.53 -19.79
CA LYS A 87 -4.15 -17.61 -19.22
C LYS A 87 -2.70 -17.45 -19.65
N PHE A 88 -1.76 -17.77 -18.76
CA PHE A 88 -0.33 -17.74 -19.01
C PHE A 88 0.38 -18.79 -18.14
N SER A 89 1.54 -19.26 -18.60
CA SER A 89 2.38 -20.16 -17.80
C SER A 89 3.45 -19.34 -17.09
N TYR A 90 3.68 -19.65 -15.81
CA TYR A 90 4.71 -19.03 -14.99
C TYR A 90 5.41 -20.10 -14.17
N LYS A 91 6.72 -20.24 -14.36
CA LYS A 91 7.56 -21.24 -13.67
C LYS A 91 7.00 -22.68 -13.74
N GLY A 92 6.38 -23.04 -14.86
CA GLY A 92 5.87 -24.40 -15.12
C GLY A 92 4.45 -24.66 -14.59
N GLU A 93 3.76 -23.65 -14.05
CA GLU A 93 2.37 -23.73 -13.63
C GLU A 93 1.50 -22.74 -14.40
N ASP A 94 0.22 -23.07 -14.57
CA ASP A 94 -0.73 -22.23 -15.30
C ASP A 94 -1.48 -21.29 -14.36
N TYR A 95 -1.52 -20.01 -14.74
CA TYR A 95 -2.20 -18.94 -14.02
C TYR A 95 -3.11 -18.16 -14.96
N SER A 96 -3.95 -17.29 -14.38
CA SER A 96 -4.83 -16.41 -15.13
C SER A 96 -4.76 -14.98 -14.59
N LEU A 97 -4.76 -14.01 -15.50
CA LEU A 97 -4.96 -12.60 -15.20
C LEU A 97 -6.29 -12.12 -15.78
N GLU A 98 -6.90 -11.18 -15.09
CA GLU A 98 -8.11 -10.45 -15.49
C GLU A 98 -7.97 -8.98 -15.08
N HIS A 99 -8.92 -8.14 -15.51
CA HIS A 99 -8.97 -6.75 -15.07
C HIS A 99 -9.03 -6.68 -13.53
N GLY A 100 -8.16 -5.89 -12.93
CA GLY A 100 -8.06 -5.71 -11.48
C GLY A 100 -7.13 -6.70 -10.79
N SER A 101 -6.55 -7.67 -11.52
CA SER A 101 -5.53 -8.56 -10.97
C SER A 101 -4.36 -7.77 -10.39
N VAL A 102 -3.98 -8.08 -9.14
CA VAL A 102 -2.80 -7.49 -8.51
C VAL A 102 -1.56 -8.16 -9.06
N VAL A 103 -0.65 -7.37 -9.64
CA VAL A 103 0.63 -7.87 -10.20
C VAL A 103 1.84 -7.33 -9.43
N LEU A 104 1.64 -6.29 -8.62
CA LEU A 104 2.64 -5.72 -7.73
C LEU A 104 2.01 -5.41 -6.37
N ALA A 105 2.66 -5.84 -5.29
CA ALA A 105 2.25 -5.57 -3.91
C ALA A 105 3.47 -5.17 -3.06
N ALA A 106 3.59 -3.88 -2.71
CA ALA A 106 4.79 -3.36 -2.06
C ALA A 106 4.49 -2.73 -0.68
N ILE A 107 5.11 -3.27 0.37
CA ILE A 107 5.21 -2.61 1.66
C ILE A 107 6.44 -1.68 1.59
N THR A 108 6.20 -0.40 1.34
CA THR A 108 7.22 0.61 1.02
C THR A 108 6.91 1.95 1.68
N SER A 109 7.72 2.97 1.40
CA SER A 109 7.58 4.37 1.83
C SER A 109 7.88 4.63 3.30
N CYS A 110 8.60 5.72 3.56
CA CYS A 110 8.76 6.27 4.92
C CYS A 110 7.42 6.67 5.55
N THR A 111 6.40 6.98 4.73
CA THR A 111 5.04 7.33 5.17
C THR A 111 4.45 6.27 6.11
N ASN A 112 4.64 4.99 5.80
CA ASN A 112 4.04 3.89 6.56
C ASN A 112 5.09 3.03 7.29
N THR A 113 6.28 2.83 6.72
CA THR A 113 7.30 1.98 7.35
C THR A 113 7.92 2.58 8.62
N SER A 114 7.77 3.90 8.82
CA SER A 114 8.16 4.56 10.07
C SER A 114 7.20 4.31 11.23
N ASN A 115 6.00 3.77 10.97
CA ASN A 115 4.97 3.50 11.96
C ASN A 115 5.01 2.01 12.38
N PRO A 116 5.49 1.67 13.60
CA PRO A 116 5.54 0.28 14.06
C PRO A 116 4.17 -0.38 14.14
N GLY A 117 3.10 0.37 14.39
CA GLY A 117 1.75 -0.16 14.52
C GLY A 117 1.27 -0.87 13.26
N VAL A 118 1.42 -0.24 12.09
CA VAL A 118 1.00 -0.83 10.81
C VAL A 118 1.96 -1.93 10.35
N MET A 119 3.25 -1.83 10.64
CA MET A 119 4.24 -2.83 10.25
C MET A 119 4.11 -4.12 11.08
N LEU A 120 3.91 -4.00 12.39
CA LEU A 120 3.56 -5.15 13.25
C LEU A 120 2.20 -5.72 12.86
N GLY A 121 1.22 -4.87 12.55
CA GLY A 121 -0.08 -5.28 12.03
C GLY A 121 0.04 -6.14 10.75
N ALA A 122 0.86 -5.72 9.79
CA ALA A 122 1.13 -6.48 8.57
C ALA A 122 1.79 -7.84 8.86
N GLY A 123 2.77 -7.86 9.77
CA GLY A 123 3.42 -9.10 10.19
C GLY A 123 2.47 -10.07 10.90
N LEU A 124 1.62 -9.57 11.79
CA LEU A 124 0.59 -10.37 12.47
C LEU A 124 -0.44 -10.93 11.48
N LEU A 125 -0.84 -10.13 10.49
CA LEU A 125 -1.72 -10.57 9.41
C LEU A 125 -1.07 -11.68 8.59
N ALA A 126 0.21 -11.51 8.22
CA ALA A 126 0.96 -12.51 7.47
C ALA A 126 1.07 -13.83 8.22
N ARG A 127 1.35 -13.79 9.53
CA ARG A 127 1.35 -14.97 10.41
C ARG A 127 -0.01 -15.68 10.38
N ASN A 128 -1.08 -14.93 10.62
CA ASN A 128 -2.43 -15.50 10.64
C ASN A 128 -2.85 -16.08 9.27
N ALA A 129 -2.42 -15.47 8.16
CA ALA A 129 -2.68 -15.97 6.81
C ALA A 129 -1.92 -17.29 6.57
N ARG A 130 -0.64 -17.34 6.91
CA ARG A 130 0.19 -18.54 6.82
C ARG A 130 -0.37 -19.69 7.66
N ASP A 131 -0.76 -19.41 8.90
CA ASP A 131 -1.32 -20.41 9.81
C ASP A 131 -2.66 -20.98 9.31
N LYS A 132 -3.35 -20.22 8.43
CA LYS A 132 -4.54 -20.68 7.68
C LYS A 132 -4.22 -21.33 6.33
N GLY A 133 -2.95 -21.53 5.99
CA GLY A 133 -2.51 -22.12 4.73
C GLY A 133 -2.66 -21.22 3.50
N LEU A 134 -2.94 -19.92 3.69
CA LEU A 134 -3.03 -18.96 2.59
C LEU A 134 -1.64 -18.66 2.03
N LYS A 135 -1.58 -18.44 0.71
CA LYS A 135 -0.36 -18.11 -0.03
C LYS A 135 -0.64 -17.00 -1.03
N VAL A 136 0.41 -16.27 -1.38
CA VAL A 136 0.40 -15.30 -2.48
C VAL A 136 0.82 -16.02 -3.76
N SER A 137 0.14 -15.74 -4.88
CA SER A 137 0.53 -16.30 -6.19
C SER A 137 1.96 -15.88 -6.54
N PRO A 138 2.81 -16.79 -7.01
CA PRO A 138 4.25 -16.53 -7.13
C PRO A 138 4.62 -15.55 -8.26
N TYR A 139 3.69 -15.24 -9.17
CA TYR A 139 3.86 -14.24 -10.22
C TYR A 139 3.68 -12.80 -9.72
N ILE A 140 3.16 -12.60 -8.50
CA ILE A 140 2.94 -11.27 -7.93
C ILE A 140 4.28 -10.75 -7.41
N LYS A 141 4.69 -9.58 -7.90
CA LYS A 141 5.90 -8.91 -7.44
C LYS A 141 5.67 -8.30 -6.06
N THR A 142 6.06 -9.06 -5.04
CA THR A 142 5.98 -8.65 -3.62
C THR A 142 7.31 -8.04 -3.17
N SER A 143 7.25 -7.02 -2.31
CA SER A 143 8.46 -6.45 -1.72
C SER A 143 8.22 -5.78 -0.37
N LEU A 144 9.21 -5.88 0.52
CA LEU A 144 9.30 -5.12 1.76
C LEU A 144 10.50 -4.16 1.66
N SER A 145 10.24 -2.86 1.78
CA SER A 145 11.20 -1.77 1.57
C SER A 145 11.21 -0.80 2.77
N PRO A 146 11.78 -1.19 3.92
CA PRO A 146 11.71 -0.36 5.12
C PRO A 146 12.54 0.92 5.01
N GLY A 147 12.09 2.00 5.66
CA GLY A 147 12.88 3.24 5.75
C GLY A 147 14.11 3.15 6.66
N SER A 148 14.21 2.11 7.50
CA SER A 148 15.30 1.93 8.48
C SER A 148 15.45 0.47 8.90
N GLY A 149 16.66 0.07 9.28
CA GLY A 149 16.96 -1.24 9.87
C GLY A 149 16.22 -1.54 11.18
N VAL A 150 15.68 -0.52 11.86
CA VAL A 150 14.86 -0.69 13.08
C VAL A 150 13.60 -1.51 12.78
N VAL A 151 13.02 -1.36 11.58
CA VAL A 151 11.84 -2.10 11.15
C VAL A 151 12.11 -3.59 11.08
N ASP A 152 13.18 -3.97 10.38
CA ASP A 152 13.61 -5.35 10.27
C ASP A 152 13.95 -5.94 11.65
N ALA A 153 14.62 -5.17 12.52
CA ALA A 153 14.99 -5.58 13.86
C ALA A 153 13.77 -5.92 14.75
N TYR A 154 12.73 -5.07 14.80
CA TYR A 154 11.55 -5.41 15.62
C TYR A 154 10.70 -6.51 14.98
N LEU A 155 10.63 -6.61 13.65
CA LEU A 155 9.90 -7.69 12.97
C LEU A 155 10.55 -9.05 13.24
N ARG A 156 11.89 -9.12 13.24
CA ARG A 156 12.61 -10.34 13.64
C ARG A 156 12.39 -10.65 15.11
N LYS A 157 12.53 -9.66 16.00
CA LYS A 157 12.36 -9.85 17.45
C LYS A 157 10.95 -10.32 17.83
N ALA A 158 9.95 -9.95 17.04
CA ALA A 158 8.56 -10.36 17.23
C ALA A 158 8.19 -11.67 16.48
N ASP A 159 9.14 -12.33 15.81
CA ASP A 159 8.91 -13.50 14.94
C ASP A 159 7.91 -13.26 13.80
N LEU A 160 7.83 -12.01 13.33
CA LEU A 160 6.89 -11.57 12.28
C LEU A 160 7.53 -11.42 10.90
N LEU A 161 8.86 -11.33 10.81
CA LEU A 161 9.54 -11.24 9.52
C LEU A 161 9.39 -12.53 8.70
N LYS A 162 9.57 -13.70 9.33
CA LYS A 162 9.46 -14.98 8.62
C LYS A 162 8.07 -15.19 7.99
N PRO A 163 6.96 -14.92 8.70
CA PRO A 163 5.63 -14.90 8.07
C PRO A 163 5.49 -13.98 6.85
N LEU A 164 6.11 -12.79 6.87
CA LEU A 164 6.11 -11.87 5.72
C LEU A 164 6.87 -12.49 4.54
N GLU A 165 8.05 -13.05 4.79
CA GLU A 165 8.87 -13.75 3.79
C GLU A 165 8.15 -14.96 3.19
N ASP A 166 7.41 -15.73 4.00
CA ASP A 166 6.62 -16.88 3.54
C ASP A 166 5.50 -16.46 2.55
N LEU A 167 5.07 -15.20 2.59
CA LEU A 167 4.14 -14.58 1.63
C LEU A 167 4.84 -13.79 0.51
N GLY A 168 6.17 -13.85 0.42
CA GLY A 168 6.97 -13.19 -0.62
C GLY A 168 7.47 -11.77 -0.26
N PHE A 169 7.09 -11.22 0.90
CA PHE A 169 7.52 -9.88 1.33
C PHE A 169 8.92 -9.91 1.95
N PHE A 170 9.91 -10.26 1.15
CA PHE A 170 11.32 -10.20 1.53
C PHE A 170 11.80 -8.75 1.61
N THR A 171 12.71 -8.48 2.56
CA THR A 171 13.41 -7.19 2.65
C THR A 171 14.25 -7.00 1.38
N ALA A 172 13.75 -6.18 0.46
CA ALA A 172 14.40 -5.86 -0.81
C ALA A 172 15.51 -4.81 -0.65
N GLY A 173 15.51 -4.09 0.47
CA GLY A 173 16.51 -3.06 0.81
C GLY A 173 15.94 -1.96 1.70
N PHE A 174 16.80 -1.01 2.08
CA PHE A 174 16.43 0.14 2.91
C PHE A 174 16.47 1.43 2.11
N GLY A 175 15.30 1.94 1.70
CA GLY A 175 15.21 3.11 0.85
C GLY A 175 13.84 3.26 0.18
N CYS A 176 13.71 4.26 -0.69
CA CYS A 176 12.43 4.65 -1.28
C CYS A 176 11.81 3.57 -2.19
N MET A 177 12.61 2.90 -3.04
CA MET A 177 12.19 1.82 -3.96
C MET A 177 10.87 2.12 -4.69
N THR A 178 9.88 1.21 -4.64
CA THR A 178 8.58 1.33 -5.32
C THR A 178 7.89 2.67 -5.05
N CYS A 179 8.07 3.27 -3.87
CA CYS A 179 7.45 4.56 -3.54
C CYS A 179 7.85 5.71 -4.48
N ILE A 180 9.02 5.64 -5.13
CA ILE A 180 9.48 6.63 -6.11
C ILE A 180 9.46 6.09 -7.55
N GLY A 181 8.80 4.96 -7.78
CA GLY A 181 8.77 4.30 -9.08
C GLY A 181 9.95 3.36 -9.35
N ASN A 182 10.88 3.20 -8.41
CA ASN A 182 11.94 2.17 -8.50
C ASN A 182 11.38 0.79 -8.13
N SER A 183 10.34 0.36 -8.83
CA SER A 183 9.69 -0.94 -8.67
C SER A 183 10.44 -2.06 -9.38
N GLY A 184 11.26 -1.73 -10.39
CA GLY A 184 11.86 -2.68 -11.34
C GLY A 184 10.81 -3.40 -12.20
N ASP A 185 11.26 -4.29 -13.07
CA ASP A 185 10.39 -4.94 -14.05
C ASP A 185 9.54 -6.06 -13.47
N LEU A 186 8.33 -6.25 -14.01
CA LEU A 186 7.59 -7.49 -13.82
C LEU A 186 8.24 -8.60 -14.66
N ASP A 187 8.06 -9.84 -14.25
CA ASP A 187 8.55 -10.97 -15.04
C ASP A 187 7.96 -10.93 -16.47
N PRO A 188 8.74 -11.28 -17.51
CA PRO A 188 8.31 -11.14 -18.90
C PRO A 188 7.00 -11.85 -19.22
N GLU A 189 6.75 -13.01 -18.63
CA GLU A 189 5.53 -13.80 -18.82
C GLU A 189 4.30 -13.04 -18.30
N VAL A 190 4.43 -12.34 -17.17
CA VAL A 190 3.37 -11.51 -16.58
C VAL A 190 3.14 -10.27 -17.44
N SER A 191 4.22 -9.57 -17.80
CA SER A 191 4.17 -8.37 -18.65
C SER A 191 3.52 -8.67 -20.01
N SER A 192 3.93 -9.76 -20.67
CA SER A 192 3.36 -10.21 -21.94
C SER A 192 1.88 -10.56 -21.78
N ALA A 193 1.49 -11.26 -20.71
CA ALA A 193 0.09 -11.58 -20.47
C ALA A 193 -0.78 -10.33 -20.30
N ILE A 194 -0.28 -9.30 -19.60
CA ILE A 194 -0.98 -8.02 -19.44
C ILE A 194 -1.17 -7.33 -20.80
N THR A 195 -0.09 -7.17 -21.56
CA THR A 195 -0.11 -6.44 -22.84
C THR A 195 -0.90 -7.17 -23.93
N ASP A 196 -0.71 -8.48 -24.08
CA ASP A 196 -1.40 -9.30 -25.09
C ASP A 196 -2.93 -9.23 -24.96
N ALA A 197 -3.40 -9.12 -23.73
CA ALA A 197 -4.82 -9.10 -23.39
C ALA A 197 -5.32 -7.70 -23.03
N ASP A 198 -4.51 -6.66 -23.19
CA ASP A 198 -4.88 -5.27 -22.89
C ASP A 198 -5.55 -5.11 -21.51
N LEU A 199 -4.96 -5.74 -20.49
CA LEU A 199 -5.55 -5.80 -19.16
C LEU A 199 -5.20 -4.57 -18.32
N VAL A 200 -6.22 -4.00 -17.68
CA VAL A 200 -6.07 -3.02 -16.61
C VAL A 200 -5.75 -3.78 -15.31
N VAL A 201 -4.48 -3.90 -14.97
CA VAL A 201 -4.02 -4.56 -13.73
C VAL A 201 -3.73 -3.57 -12.61
N ALA A 202 -3.56 -4.08 -11.39
CA ALA A 202 -3.37 -3.28 -10.19
C ALA A 202 -1.96 -3.42 -9.60
N ALA A 203 -1.42 -2.29 -9.15
CA ALA A 203 -0.30 -2.21 -8.22
C ALA A 203 -0.80 -1.65 -6.88
N VAL A 204 -0.56 -2.37 -5.79
CA VAL A 204 -0.96 -1.95 -4.44
C VAL A 204 0.29 -1.65 -3.63
N LEU A 205 0.38 -0.45 -3.06
CA LEU A 205 1.55 -0.03 -2.30
C LEU A 205 1.17 0.82 -1.09
N SER A 206 1.96 0.72 -0.02
CA SER A 206 1.85 1.60 1.15
C SER A 206 2.56 2.95 0.95
N GLY A 207 2.48 3.48 -0.27
CA GLY A 207 3.05 4.78 -0.66
C GLY A 207 2.10 5.95 -0.42
N ASN A 208 2.46 7.12 -0.97
CA ASN A 208 1.65 8.34 -0.89
C ASN A 208 1.38 8.99 -2.27
N ARG A 209 1.89 8.40 -3.36
CA ARG A 209 1.71 8.86 -4.74
C ARG A 209 1.39 7.67 -5.64
N ASN A 210 0.50 7.91 -6.60
CA ASN A 210 -0.08 6.92 -7.52
C ASN A 210 -0.54 7.61 -8.82
N PHE A 211 0.26 8.54 -9.34
CA PHE A 211 0.01 9.26 -10.59
C PHE A 211 0.14 8.36 -11.82
#